data_AF-A0A8T3LPL2-F1
#
_entry.id   AF-A0A8T3LPL2-F1
#
_cell.length_a   1.000
_cell.length_b   1.000
_cell.length_c   1.000
_cell.angle_alpha   90.00
_cell.angle_beta   90.00
_cell.angle_gamma   90.00
#
_symmetry.space_group_name_H-M   'P 1'
#
loop_
_entity.id
_entity.type
_entity.pdbx_description
1 polymer ?
#
loop_
_entity_poly.entity_id
_entity_poly.type
_entity_poly.pdbx_seq_one_letter_code
_entity_poly.pdbx_strand_id
1 'polypeptide(L)'
;MRALSSVCTHMGCTLHFRPDWQDLRCPCHDASFDLAGRLANGRVTWRAQGAYPGDARAYPIELPDLVRPRVKVEDEAVWVWTAQA
;
A
#
# COMPACT_ATOMS: atom_id res chain seq x y z
N MET A 1 -4.26 -15.53 2.33
CA MET A 1 -3.24 -14.63 2.90
C MET A 1 -2.52 -13.90 1.77
N ARG A 2 -1.98 -12.70 2.03
CA ARG A 2 -1.19 -11.92 1.04
C ARG A 2 -0.03 -11.24 1.75
N ALA A 3 1.03 -10.94 1.00
CA ALA A 3 2.12 -10.07 1.43
C ALA A 3 2.20 -8.88 0.47
N LEU A 4 2.56 -7.72 1.00
CA LEU A 4 2.81 -6.48 0.27
C LEU A 4 4.20 -5.99 0.63
N SER A 5 4.90 -5.38 -0.32
CA SER A 5 6.12 -4.64 -0.01
C SER A 5 5.81 -3.48 0.93
N SER A 6 6.61 -3.31 1.98
CA SER A 6 6.53 -2.14 2.87
C SER A 6 7.25 -0.91 2.29
N VAL A 7 7.77 -1.00 1.06
CA VAL A 7 8.49 0.07 0.39
C VAL A 7 7.51 0.90 -0.45
N CYS A 8 7.37 2.18 -0.11
CA CYS A 8 6.54 3.11 -0.87
C CYS A 8 7.06 3.24 -2.31
N THR A 9 6.18 3.09 -3.30
CA THR A 9 6.52 3.17 -4.73
C THR A 9 6.82 4.58 -5.22
N HIS A 10 6.73 5.60 -4.35
CA HIS A 10 7.18 6.95 -4.65
C HIS A 10 8.72 7.07 -4.59
N MET A 11 9.28 7.01 -3.37
CA MET A 11 10.70 7.26 -3.12
C MET A 11 11.28 6.31 -2.06
N GLY A 12 10.65 5.16 -1.86
CA GLY A 12 11.23 4.09 -1.06
C GLY A 12 11.09 4.20 0.46
N CYS A 13 10.39 5.21 1.00
CA CYS A 13 10.08 5.27 2.43
C CYS A 13 9.33 4.00 2.89
N THR A 14 9.56 3.58 4.13
CA THR A 14 8.78 2.48 4.74
C THR A 14 7.35 2.94 5.04
N LEU A 15 6.37 2.13 4.64
CA LEU A 15 4.95 2.36 4.91
C LEU A 15 4.57 1.90 6.32
N HIS A 16 3.62 2.61 6.93
CA HIS A 16 3.03 2.26 8.21
C HIS A 16 1.60 1.75 8.03
N PHE A 17 1.28 0.63 8.67
CA PHE A 17 -0.09 0.14 8.72
C PHE A 17 -0.93 1.01 9.67
N ARG A 18 -2.07 1.51 9.21
CA ARG A 18 -3.02 2.27 10.05
C ARG A 18 -4.23 1.36 10.34
N PRO A 19 -4.37 0.81 11.55
CA PRO A 19 -5.40 -0.19 11.84
C PRO A 19 -6.83 0.35 11.69
N ASP A 20 -7.06 1.61 12.06
CA ASP A 20 -8.37 2.24 11.99
C ASP A 20 -8.90 2.40 10.56
N TRP A 21 -8.00 2.51 9.58
CA TRP A 21 -8.33 2.74 8.17
C TRP A 21 -8.00 1.54 7.26
N GLN A 22 -7.36 0.51 7.82
CA GLN A 22 -6.97 -0.71 7.12
C GLN A 22 -6.17 -0.41 5.84
N ASP A 23 -5.12 0.39 5.96
CA ASP A 23 -4.27 0.78 4.84
C ASP A 23 -2.80 0.93 5.25
N LEU A 24 -1.95 1.13 4.25
CA LEU A 24 -0.51 1.34 4.39
C LEU A 24 -0.18 2.77 3.97
N ARG A 25 0.23 3.61 4.94
CA ARG A 25 0.49 5.04 4.75
C ARG A 25 1.97 5.36 4.76
N CYS A 26 2.41 6.13 3.78
CA CYS A 26 3.76 6.68 3.74
C CYS A 26 3.84 7.90 4.67
N PRO A 27 4.76 7.92 5.66
CA PRO A 27 4.89 9.04 6.59
C PRO A 27 5.52 10.29 5.96
N CYS A 28 6.15 10.13 4.78
CA CYS A 28 6.90 11.19 4.12
C CYS A 28 5.98 12.20 3.42
N HIS A 29 5.01 11.68 2.65
CA HIS A 29 4.14 12.51 1.80
C HIS A 29 2.73 11.98 1.73
N ASP A 30 2.32 11.07 2.62
CA ASP A 30 0.92 10.70 2.76
C ASP A 30 0.31 9.85 1.63
N ALA A 31 1.12 9.20 0.79
CA ALA A 31 0.60 8.17 -0.11
C ALA A 31 -0.01 7.01 0.69
N SER A 32 -1.25 6.61 0.37
CA SER A 32 -1.97 5.53 1.06
C SER A 32 -2.24 4.39 0.11
N PHE A 33 -1.90 3.18 0.51
CA PHE A 33 -2.14 1.97 -0.26
C PHE A 33 -3.14 1.07 0.46
N ASP A 34 -4.14 0.58 -0.26
CA ASP A 34 -5.10 -0.38 0.29
C ASP A 34 -4.43 -1.74 0.57
N LEU A 35 -5.13 -2.66 1.25
CA LEU A 35 -4.62 -4.01 1.50
C LEU A 35 -4.58 -4.90 0.23
N ALA A 36 -4.94 -4.39 -0.94
CA ALA A 36 -4.64 -5.02 -2.22
C ALA A 36 -3.34 -4.48 -2.85
N GLY A 37 -2.74 -3.44 -2.26
CA GLY A 37 -1.52 -2.79 -2.70
C GLY A 37 -1.75 -1.60 -3.64
N ARG A 38 -2.99 -1.15 -3.86
CA ARG A 38 -3.31 -0.07 -4.80
C ARG A 38 -3.29 1.28 -4.13
N LEU A 39 -2.90 2.33 -4.87
CA LEU A 39 -2.96 3.71 -4.38
C LEU A 39 -4.42 4.12 -4.10
N ALA A 40 -4.78 4.13 -2.81
CA ALA A 40 -6.15 4.31 -2.34
C ALA A 40 -6.59 5.78 -2.31
N ASN A 41 -5.65 6.70 -2.08
CA ASN A 41 -5.92 8.14 -2.07
C ASN A 41 -5.48 8.86 -3.36
N GLY A 42 -5.14 8.12 -4.43
CA GLY A 42 -4.81 8.67 -5.75
C GLY A 42 -5.99 9.36 -6.41
N ARG A 43 -5.74 10.18 -7.44
CA ARG A 43 -6.81 10.96 -8.10
C ARG A 43 -7.80 10.07 -8.82
N VAL A 44 -7.36 8.96 -9.40
CA VAL A 44 -8.26 8.00 -10.08
C VAL A 44 -9.26 7.43 -9.07
N THR A 45 -8.77 6.90 -7.96
CA THR A 45 -9.62 6.34 -6.88
C THR A 45 -10.52 7.41 -6.27
N TRP A 46 -9.97 8.60 -6.00
CA TRP A 46 -10.72 9.72 -5.44
C TRP A 46 -11.88 10.17 -6.34
N ARG A 47 -11.67 10.21 -7.66
CA ARG A 47 -12.75 10.55 -8.61
C ARG A 47 -13.83 9.48 -8.66
N ALA A 48 -13.46 8.22 -8.49
CA ALA A 48 -14.38 7.09 -8.57
C ALA A 48 -15.19 6.89 -7.27
N GLN A 49 -14.57 7.15 -6.11
CA GLN A 49 -15.12 6.76 -4.80
C GLN A 49 -15.37 7.95 -3.86
N GLY A 50 -14.85 9.14 -4.19
CA GLY A 50 -14.93 10.32 -3.34
C GLY A 50 -13.72 10.48 -2.43
N ALA A 51 -13.91 11.19 -1.32
CA ALA A 51 -12.83 11.51 -0.39
C ALA A 51 -12.27 10.27 0.31
N TYR A 52 -10.96 10.26 0.54
CA TYR A 52 -10.27 9.20 1.27
C TYR A 52 -10.10 9.58 2.76
N PRO A 53 -10.34 8.66 3.71
CA PRO A 53 -10.19 8.94 5.14
C PRO A 53 -8.80 9.46 5.51
N GLY A 54 -8.79 10.57 6.26
CA GLY A 54 -7.56 11.22 6.72
C GLY A 54 -6.94 12.21 5.73
N ASP A 55 -7.54 12.43 4.56
CA ASP A 55 -7.04 13.35 3.55
C ASP A 55 -8.07 14.43 3.19
N ALA A 56 -7.64 15.69 3.12
CA ALA A 56 -8.48 16.79 2.63
C ALA A 56 -8.54 16.86 1.09
N ARG A 57 -7.59 16.22 0.40
CA ARG A 57 -7.41 16.26 -1.05
C ARG A 57 -6.81 14.94 -1.54
N ALA A 58 -7.03 14.60 -2.81
CA ALA A 58 -6.38 13.47 -3.46
C ALA A 58 -4.85 13.62 -3.47
N TYR A 59 -4.14 12.50 -3.38
CA TYR A 59 -2.71 12.42 -3.58
C TYR A 59 -2.35 12.91 -5.00
N PRO A 60 -1.32 13.77 -5.15
CA PRO A 60 -1.18 14.62 -6.34
C PRO A 60 -0.55 13.92 -7.55
N ILE A 61 -0.12 12.66 -7.44
CA ILE A 61 0.41 11.87 -8.56
C ILE A 61 -0.13 10.45 -8.46
N GLU A 62 -0.23 9.75 -9.58
CA GLU A 62 -0.50 8.31 -9.53
C GLU A 62 0.81 7.57 -9.27
N LEU A 63 0.74 6.52 -8.46
CA LEU A 63 1.87 5.68 -8.11
C LEU A 63 1.58 4.24 -8.57
N PRO A 64 2.60 3.47 -8.95
CA PRO A 64 2.44 2.03 -9.15
C PRO A 64 1.91 1.36 -7.89
N ASP A 65 1.16 0.27 -8.08
CA ASP A 65 0.77 -0.62 -7.00
C ASP A 65 2.00 -1.17 -6.27
N LEU A 66 1.84 -1.46 -4.98
CA LEU A 66 2.85 -2.13 -4.18
C LEU A 66 3.18 -3.50 -4.78
N VAL A 67 4.47 -3.83 -4.78
CA VAL A 67 4.93 -5.17 -5.15
C VAL A 67 4.25 -6.19 -4.25
N ARG A 68 3.79 -7.30 -4.85
CA ARG A 68 3.09 -8.39 -4.18
C ARG A 68 3.93 -9.67 -4.22
N PRO A 69 4.76 -9.93 -3.20
CA PRO A 69 5.51 -11.17 -3.09
C PRO A 69 4.60 -12.39 -3.12
N ARG A 70 5.12 -13.50 -3.67
CA ARG A 70 4.43 -14.79 -3.58
C ARG A 70 4.42 -15.25 -2.13
N VAL A 71 3.31 -15.84 -1.70
CA VAL A 71 3.13 -16.39 -0.34
C VAL A 71 2.73 -17.86 -0.43
N LYS A 72 3.28 -18.69 0.46
CA LYS A 72 2.85 -20.08 0.72
C LYS A 72 2.66 -20.23 2.23
N VAL A 73 1.58 -20.90 2.62
CA VAL A 73 1.32 -21.26 4.02
C VAL A 73 1.37 -22.78 4.10
N GLU A 74 2.24 -23.30 4.97
CA GLU A 74 2.50 -24.74 5.11
C GLU A 74 3.09 -24.99 6.51
N ASP A 75 2.62 -26.02 7.22
CA ASP A 75 3.12 -26.44 8.54
C ASP A 75 3.23 -25.28 9.55
N GLU A 76 2.14 -24.50 9.69
CA GLU A 76 2.06 -23.28 10.53
C GLU A 76 3.05 -22.16 10.17
N ALA A 77 3.83 -22.32 9.10
CA ALA A 77 4.76 -21.32 8.59
C ALA A 77 4.18 -20.50 7.43
N VAL A 78 4.63 -19.25 7.35
CA VAL A 78 4.33 -18.34 6.23
C VAL A 78 5.63 -18.05 5.49
N TRP A 79 5.71 -18.53 4.25
CA TRP A 79 6.85 -18.31 3.36
C TRP A 79 6.56 -17.15 2.42
N VAL A 80 7.49 -16.21 2.31
CA VAL A 80 7.39 -15.02 1.45
C VAL A 80 8.59 -14.98 0.51
N TRP A 81 8.34 -15.06 -0.81
CA TRP A 81 9.40 -14.98 -1.82
C TRP A 81 9.57 -13.54 -2.30
N THR A 82 10.64 -12.89 -1.86
CA THR A 82 11.07 -11.59 -2.36
C THR A 82 12.16 -11.76 -3.43
N ALA A 83 12.34 -10.77 -4.30
CA ALA A 83 13.48 -10.76 -5.20
C ALA A 83 14.79 -10.76 -4.38
N GLN A 84 15.77 -11.56 -4.80
CA GLN A 84 17.12 -11.48 -4.27
C GLN A 84 17.79 -10.27 -4.93
N ALA A 85 18.33 -9.36 -4.11
CA ALA A 85 19.19 -8.27 -4.56
C ALA A 85 20.60 -8.78 -4.85
#